data_AF-A0A1I4QX87-F1
#
_entry.id   AF-A0A1I4QX87-F1
#
_cell.length_a   1.000
_cell.length_b   1.000
_cell.length_c   1.000
_cell.angle_alpha   90.00
_cell.angle_beta   90.00
_cell.angle_gamma   90.00
#
_symmetry.space_group_name_H-M   'P 1'
#
loop_
_entity.id
_entity.type
_entity.pdbx_description
1 polymer ?
#
loop_
_entity_poly.entity_id
_entity_poly.type
_entity_poly.pdbx_seq_one_letter_code
_entity_poly.pdbx_strand_id
1 'polypeptide(L)'
;MKTDLTDTTASKINKALVKARRAIGTPAVGMVLTLVIVTDEENAYDALKSANDASREHPSRTIVVIKRVSRSPRDRTKSRLDAEVRVGADAGTGETVVLRLYGEVADHAQSVVLPLLLPDAPVVVWWPVNAPLDPARDPLGALAQRRVTDSYAAEKPIDELRARADNYEPGDTDLAWTRITPWRSMLAAALDQVDCEVISAEVQGEQFNPSVELLAMWLADRLHVHVRRGVSAGPGLNEVRMLTSTGPIRLYRPAGGLALLTLEDQPDRAVALKRRETSELLAEELRRLDPDDTYASALRFGVDRLGGGLSGAAGTAAGSASAAGASTGAGGAGSVGAASVTSSGGAGDASASVAGSVPGSVPGSVPGSVSGSGPGLGAAVASAASAARAAAALPPAPSGTSAAAGSAGDGDSERPTPAQMPPVKKANSS
;
A
#
# COMPACT_ATOMS: atom_id res chain seq x y z
N MET A 1 17.13 17.34 17.51
CA MET A 1 17.22 18.75 17.10
C MET A 1 16.33 18.97 15.89
N LYS A 2 15.50 20.03 15.92
CA LYS A 2 14.63 20.45 14.81
C LYS A 2 15.03 21.84 14.31
N THR A 3 15.01 22.08 13.01
CA THR A 3 15.29 23.38 12.38
C THR A 3 14.32 23.63 11.24
N ASP A 4 13.52 24.68 11.37
CA ASP A 4 12.58 25.12 10.34
C ASP A 4 13.24 26.18 9.42
N LEU A 5 13.04 26.03 8.11
CA LEU A 5 13.58 26.86 7.05
C LEU A 5 12.44 27.31 6.14
N THR A 6 12.10 28.60 6.19
CA THR A 6 11.09 29.22 5.33
C THR A 6 11.74 29.80 4.08
N ASP A 7 11.09 29.66 2.92
CA ASP A 7 11.55 30.22 1.64
C ASP A 7 13.04 29.92 1.37
N THR A 8 13.33 28.63 1.31
CA THR A 8 14.68 28.08 1.32
C THR A 8 15.09 27.45 -0.01
N THR A 9 16.32 26.94 -0.06
CA THR A 9 16.85 26.21 -1.21
C THR A 9 17.47 24.90 -0.74
N ALA A 10 17.58 23.91 -1.65
CA ALA A 10 18.20 22.63 -1.34
C ALA A 10 19.63 22.78 -0.77
N SER A 11 20.40 23.76 -1.24
CA SER A 11 21.74 24.07 -0.69
C SER A 11 21.68 24.53 0.78
N LYS A 12 20.72 25.40 1.15
CA LYS A 12 20.52 25.83 2.54
C LYS A 12 20.09 24.67 3.43
N ILE A 13 19.23 23.77 2.92
CA ILE A 13 18.80 22.55 3.63
C ILE A 13 19.99 21.64 3.90
N ASN A 14 20.84 21.38 2.89
CA ASN A 14 22.03 20.55 3.06
C ASN A 14 23.02 21.16 4.08
N LYS A 15 23.20 22.49 4.06
CA LYS A 15 23.98 23.21 5.09
C LYS A 15 23.39 23.01 6.50
N ALA A 16 22.06 23.04 6.63
CA ALA A 16 21.40 22.80 7.91
C ALA A 16 21.59 21.37 8.40
N LEU A 17 21.52 20.36 7.53
CA LEU A 17 21.82 18.96 7.85
C LEU A 17 23.26 18.79 8.37
N VAL A 18 24.24 19.35 7.66
CA VAL A 18 25.65 19.29 8.08
C VAL A 18 25.85 19.98 9.43
N LYS A 19 25.23 21.14 9.66
CA LYS A 19 25.29 21.86 10.93
C LYS A 19 24.66 21.04 12.06
N ALA A 20 23.52 20.40 11.80
CA ALA A 20 22.81 19.56 12.75
C ALA A 20 23.63 18.34 13.19
N ARG A 21 24.25 17.63 12.24
CA ARG A 21 25.17 16.52 12.54
C ARG A 21 26.33 16.94 13.44
N ARG A 22 26.97 18.07 13.12
CA ARG A 22 28.06 18.62 13.94
C ARG A 22 27.61 18.95 15.36
N ALA A 23 26.41 19.50 15.52
CA ALA A 23 25.87 19.85 16.84
C ALA A 23 25.59 18.62 17.72
N ILE A 24 25.22 17.49 17.12
CA ILE A 24 24.92 16.23 17.84
C ILE A 24 26.20 15.40 18.08
N GLY A 25 27.32 15.76 17.45
CA GLY A 25 28.60 15.08 17.63
C GLY A 25 28.70 13.75 16.89
N THR A 26 27.81 13.48 15.94
CA THR A 26 27.81 12.24 15.15
C THR A 26 28.21 12.55 13.69
N PRO A 27 29.49 12.36 13.31
CA PRO A 27 29.99 12.75 12.00
C PRO A 27 29.54 11.80 10.87
N ALA A 28 29.25 10.54 11.17
CA ALA A 28 28.81 9.53 10.21
C ALA A 28 27.53 8.85 10.72
N VAL A 29 26.46 8.94 9.95
CA VAL A 29 25.24 8.15 10.17
C VAL A 29 25.35 6.97 9.21
N GLY A 30 25.37 5.74 9.74
CA GLY A 30 25.40 4.50 8.96
C GLY A 30 24.07 4.24 8.27
N MET A 31 23.65 5.15 7.38
CA MET A 31 22.42 5.04 6.61
C MET A 31 22.63 4.07 5.47
N VAL A 32 21.68 3.17 5.27
CA VAL A 32 21.73 2.14 4.23
C VAL A 32 20.95 2.54 2.97
N LEU A 33 20.08 3.55 3.05
CA LEU A 33 19.28 4.04 1.93
C LEU A 33 18.77 5.47 2.14
N THR A 34 18.27 6.08 1.07
CA THR A 34 17.43 7.28 1.11
C THR A 34 15.98 6.90 0.81
N LEU A 35 15.06 7.16 1.74
CA LEU A 35 13.62 6.95 1.56
C LEU A 35 12.96 8.29 1.24
N VAL A 36 12.44 8.42 0.02
CA VAL A 36 11.68 9.59 -0.43
C VAL A 36 10.18 9.26 -0.33
N ILE A 37 9.46 10.01 0.48
CA ILE A 37 8.01 9.83 0.68
C ILE A 37 7.30 10.94 -0.05
N VAL A 38 6.40 10.62 -0.98
CA VAL A 38 5.67 11.63 -1.76
C VAL A 38 4.20 11.59 -1.37
N THR A 39 3.71 12.68 -0.78
CA THR A 39 2.36 12.69 -0.19
C THR A 39 1.78 14.11 -0.13
N ASP A 40 0.55 14.23 0.36
CA ASP A 40 -0.10 15.50 0.69
C ASP A 40 0.07 15.83 2.18
N GLU A 41 -0.44 16.99 2.62
CA GLU A 41 -0.29 17.41 4.03
C GLU A 41 -1.14 16.55 4.98
N GLU A 42 -2.27 16.00 4.49
CA GLU A 42 -3.22 15.24 5.31
C GLU A 42 -2.61 13.89 5.73
N ASN A 43 -1.93 13.22 4.81
CA ASN A 43 -1.33 11.91 5.01
C ASN A 43 0.14 11.96 5.47
N ALA A 44 0.76 13.16 5.52
CA ALA A 44 2.17 13.32 5.86
C ALA A 44 2.54 12.80 7.26
N TYR A 45 1.65 12.96 8.24
CA TYR A 45 1.91 12.52 9.61
C TYR A 45 2.03 10.99 9.70
N ASP A 46 1.04 10.27 9.17
CA ASP A 46 0.99 8.81 9.24
C ASP A 46 2.08 8.15 8.38
N ALA A 47 2.38 8.75 7.22
CA ALA A 47 3.48 8.30 6.38
C ALA A 47 4.83 8.47 7.08
N LEU A 48 5.07 9.62 7.71
CA LEU A 48 6.30 9.87 8.46
C LEU A 48 6.42 8.95 9.69
N LYS A 49 5.31 8.70 10.40
CA LYS A 49 5.28 7.75 11.52
C LYS A 49 5.66 6.34 11.03
N SER A 50 5.05 5.88 9.95
CA SER A 50 5.32 4.56 9.37
C SER A 50 6.77 4.40 8.93
N ALA A 51 7.34 5.42 8.29
CA ALA A 51 8.73 5.44 7.87
C ALA A 51 9.71 5.47 9.06
N ASN A 52 9.41 6.24 10.10
CA ASN A 52 10.22 6.25 11.32
C ASN A 52 10.21 4.87 12.00
N ASP A 53 9.07 4.17 12.01
CA ASP A 53 9.00 2.83 12.56
C ASP A 53 9.80 1.82 11.72
N ALA A 54 9.69 1.88 10.39
CA ALA A 54 10.48 1.05 9.47
C ALA A 54 11.99 1.33 9.54
N SER A 55 12.38 2.58 9.83
CA SER A 55 13.79 2.98 9.95
C SER A 55 14.54 2.29 11.10
N ARG A 56 13.83 1.66 12.05
CA ARG A 56 14.46 0.85 13.11
C ARG A 56 15.17 -0.38 12.55
N GLU A 57 14.60 -0.99 11.51
CA GLU A 57 15.21 -2.12 10.80
C GLU A 57 16.13 -1.63 9.68
N HIS A 58 15.79 -0.48 9.05
CA HIS A 58 16.50 0.07 7.90
C HIS A 58 16.91 1.53 8.13
N PRO A 59 18.03 1.82 8.81
CA PRO A 59 18.47 3.19 9.05
C PRO A 59 18.60 3.98 7.75
N SER A 60 17.81 5.05 7.59
CA SER A 60 17.69 5.76 6.32
C SER A 60 17.70 7.28 6.48
N ARG A 61 18.08 7.99 5.41
CA ARG A 61 17.70 9.40 5.26
C ARG A 61 16.26 9.45 4.73
N THR A 62 15.35 10.03 5.49
CA THR A 62 13.95 10.19 5.08
C THR A 62 13.73 11.59 4.53
N ILE A 63 13.27 11.69 3.28
CA ILE A 63 12.89 12.95 2.64
C ILE A 63 11.40 12.91 2.35
N VAL A 64 10.61 13.66 3.10
CA VAL A 64 9.16 13.77 2.88
C VAL A 64 8.90 14.94 1.95
N VAL A 65 8.27 14.67 0.82
CA VAL A 65 7.91 15.61 -0.23
C VAL A 65 6.41 15.85 -0.17
N ILE A 66 6.01 16.95 0.46
CA ILE A 66 4.62 17.37 0.57
C ILE A 66 4.31 18.31 -0.59
N LYS A 67 3.56 17.82 -1.58
CA LYS A 67 3.10 18.63 -2.72
C LYS A 67 1.81 19.34 -2.32
N ARG A 68 1.86 20.66 -2.08
CA ARG A 68 0.64 21.43 -1.78
C ARG A 68 -0.01 21.89 -3.07
N VAL A 69 -1.19 21.34 -3.36
CA VAL A 69 -2.01 21.77 -4.49
C VAL A 69 -2.58 23.16 -4.19
N SER A 70 -2.13 24.18 -4.92
CA SER A 70 -2.66 25.55 -4.78
C SER A 70 -4.11 25.61 -5.26
N ARG A 71 -5.01 26.02 -4.34
CA ARG A 71 -6.46 26.14 -4.60
C ARG A 71 -6.84 27.37 -5.42
N SER A 72 -5.95 28.35 -5.56
CA SER A 72 -6.19 29.56 -6.36
C SER A 72 -5.12 29.74 -7.45
N PRO A 73 -5.46 30.30 -8.63
CA PRO A 73 -4.48 30.62 -9.67
C PRO A 73 -3.38 31.58 -9.21
N ARG A 74 -3.69 32.51 -8.29
CA ARG A 74 -2.71 33.45 -7.72
C ARG A 74 -1.70 32.79 -6.78
N ASP A 75 -2.08 31.70 -6.12
CA ASP A 75 -1.16 30.95 -5.25
C ASP A 75 -0.32 29.93 -6.02
N ARG A 76 -0.64 29.69 -7.31
CA ARG A 76 0.21 28.87 -8.19
C ARG A 76 1.48 29.62 -8.63
N THR A 77 1.43 30.94 -8.73
CA THR A 77 2.57 31.75 -9.19
C THR A 77 3.58 32.08 -8.08
N LYS A 78 3.26 31.77 -6.81
CA LYS A 78 4.17 31.96 -5.68
C LYS A 78 4.95 30.68 -5.41
N SER A 79 5.99 30.47 -6.20
CA SER A 79 6.95 29.40 -6.03
C SER A 79 7.72 29.58 -4.73
N ARG A 80 7.57 28.62 -3.81
CA ARG A 80 8.24 28.63 -2.50
C ARG A 80 8.56 27.21 -2.06
N LEU A 81 9.68 27.06 -1.37
CA LEU A 81 10.09 25.84 -0.70
C LEU A 81 10.24 26.13 0.79
N ASP A 82 9.51 25.40 1.62
CA ASP A 82 9.80 25.32 3.05
C ASP A 82 10.38 23.96 3.38
N ALA A 83 11.25 23.92 4.38
CA ALA A 83 11.82 22.68 4.87
C ALA A 83 11.89 22.65 6.39
N GLU A 84 11.68 21.46 6.94
CA GLU A 84 11.95 21.16 8.33
C GLU A 84 13.01 20.06 8.38
N VAL A 85 14.14 20.35 9.02
CA VAL A 85 15.24 19.42 9.20
C VAL A 85 15.21 18.88 10.63
N ARG A 86 15.09 17.57 10.76
CA ARG A 86 15.13 16.84 12.03
C ARG A 86 16.35 15.93 12.04
N VAL A 87 17.12 15.95 13.13
CA VAL A 87 18.28 15.06 13.34
C VAL A 87 18.33 14.61 14.81
N GLY A 88 18.81 13.39 15.04
CA GLY A 88 18.89 12.78 16.37
C GLY A 88 17.54 12.24 16.82
N ALA A 89 17.20 12.38 18.10
CA ALA A 89 15.96 11.83 18.67
C ALA A 89 14.67 12.25 17.92
N ASP A 90 14.67 13.42 17.29
CA ASP A 90 13.53 13.96 16.53
C ASP A 90 13.37 13.33 15.13
N ALA A 91 14.34 12.52 14.68
CA ALA A 91 14.41 11.93 13.34
C ALA A 91 14.45 10.39 13.35
N GLY A 92 14.12 9.76 14.49
CA GLY A 92 14.24 8.32 14.63
C GLY A 92 15.70 7.86 14.59
N THR A 93 15.99 6.84 13.79
CA THR A 93 17.34 6.26 13.64
C THR A 93 18.21 6.97 12.60
N GLY A 94 17.71 8.04 11.96
CA GLY A 94 18.39 8.71 10.85
C GLY A 94 18.24 10.24 10.82
N GLU A 95 18.17 10.77 9.62
CA GLU A 95 17.89 12.20 9.35
C GLU A 95 16.57 12.30 8.60
N THR A 96 15.72 13.25 9.01
CA THR A 96 14.44 13.49 8.36
C THR A 96 14.37 14.91 7.85
N VAL A 97 14.06 15.08 6.57
CA VAL A 97 13.80 16.36 5.93
C VAL A 97 12.36 16.37 5.44
N VAL A 98 11.53 17.26 5.98
CA VAL A 98 10.16 17.47 5.49
C VAL A 98 10.15 18.70 4.60
N LEU A 99 9.91 18.50 3.31
CA LEU A 99 9.82 19.52 2.27
C LEU A 99 8.35 19.84 2.02
N ARG A 100 7.99 21.12 2.04
CA ARG A 100 6.68 21.61 1.59
C ARG A 100 6.88 22.47 0.36
N LEU A 101 6.33 22.00 -0.76
CA LEU A 101 6.49 22.60 -2.08
C LEU A 101 5.21 23.37 -2.44
N TYR A 102 5.39 24.60 -2.91
CA TYR A 102 4.30 25.48 -3.33
C TYR A 102 4.56 26.00 -4.75
N GLY A 103 3.48 26.20 -5.50
CA GLY A 103 3.54 26.71 -6.86
C GLY A 103 4.34 25.79 -7.79
N GLU A 104 5.05 26.37 -8.75
CA GLU A 104 5.78 25.64 -9.80
C GLU A 104 6.91 24.73 -9.26
N VAL A 105 7.39 24.97 -8.04
CA VAL A 105 8.40 24.10 -7.41
C VAL A 105 7.86 22.69 -7.18
N ALA A 106 6.54 22.53 -6.98
CA ALA A 106 5.92 21.23 -6.80
C ALA A 106 6.01 20.35 -8.06
N ASP A 107 6.02 20.96 -9.24
CA ASP A 107 6.17 20.29 -10.55
C ASP A 107 7.63 19.90 -10.85
N HIS A 108 8.57 20.45 -10.08
CA HIS A 108 10.02 20.21 -10.20
C HIS A 108 10.63 19.63 -8.91
N ALA A 109 9.85 18.84 -8.16
CA ALA A 109 10.26 18.26 -6.88
C ALA A 109 11.59 17.47 -6.96
N GLN A 110 11.84 16.77 -8.07
CA GLN A 110 13.07 16.01 -8.34
C GLN A 110 14.33 16.88 -8.25
N SER A 111 14.27 18.14 -8.71
CA SER A 111 15.40 19.07 -8.68
C SER A 111 15.75 19.51 -7.25
N VAL A 112 14.76 19.50 -6.35
CA VAL A 112 14.95 19.79 -4.92
C VAL A 112 15.50 18.57 -4.18
N VAL A 113 14.99 17.37 -4.52
CA VAL A 113 15.34 16.11 -3.85
C VAL A 113 16.74 15.63 -4.24
N LEU A 114 17.11 15.69 -5.52
CA LEU A 114 18.39 15.19 -6.05
C LEU A 114 19.63 15.59 -5.22
N PRO A 115 19.87 16.87 -4.88
CA PRO A 115 21.03 17.28 -4.07
C PRO A 115 20.95 16.89 -2.58
N LEU A 116 19.82 16.35 -2.12
CA LEU A 116 19.61 15.88 -0.74
C LEU A 116 19.78 14.37 -0.60
N LEU A 117 19.86 13.64 -1.71
CA LEU A 117 20.11 12.20 -1.74
C LEU A 117 21.49 11.88 -1.16
N LEU A 118 21.62 10.64 -0.66
CA LEU A 118 22.93 10.09 -0.32
C LEU A 118 23.60 9.60 -1.61
N PRO A 119 24.88 9.96 -1.85
CA PRO A 119 25.54 9.67 -3.13
C PRO A 119 25.75 8.16 -3.38
N ASP A 120 25.99 7.38 -2.32
CA ASP A 120 26.36 5.96 -2.43
C ASP A 120 25.29 5.00 -1.88
N ALA A 121 24.08 5.51 -1.60
CA ALA A 121 23.00 4.71 -1.03
C ALA A 121 21.83 4.61 -2.02
N PRO A 122 21.17 3.44 -2.12
CA PRO A 122 19.98 3.29 -2.94
C PRO A 122 18.88 4.24 -2.47
N VAL A 123 18.08 4.68 -3.43
CA VAL A 123 16.93 5.55 -3.31
C VAL A 123 15.67 4.71 -3.48
N VAL A 124 14.80 4.78 -2.47
CA VAL A 124 13.46 4.20 -2.51
C VAL A 124 12.47 5.34 -2.53
N VAL A 125 11.56 5.36 -3.50
CA VAL A 125 10.45 6.31 -3.50
C VAL A 125 9.17 5.57 -3.11
N TRP A 126 8.42 6.14 -2.18
CA TRP A 126 7.17 5.59 -1.70
C TRP A 126 6.04 6.62 -1.79
N TRP A 127 4.94 6.22 -2.43
CA TRP A 127 3.68 6.95 -2.46
C TRP A 127 2.67 6.23 -1.56
N PRO A 128 2.44 6.70 -0.31
CA PRO A 128 1.40 6.14 0.56
C PRO A 128 -0.01 6.33 -0.02
N VAL A 129 -0.21 7.40 -0.78
CA VAL A 129 -1.46 7.78 -1.45
C VAL A 129 -1.13 8.47 -2.77
N ASN A 130 -2.11 8.57 -3.67
CA ASN A 130 -2.01 9.37 -4.90
C ASN A 130 -0.78 9.02 -5.76
N ALA A 131 -0.49 7.72 -5.89
CA ALA A 131 0.64 7.25 -6.68
C ALA A 131 0.43 7.57 -8.17
N PRO A 132 1.46 8.05 -8.90
CA PRO A 132 1.37 8.30 -10.34
C PRO A 132 1.05 7.00 -11.08
N LEU A 133 0.30 7.04 -12.18
CA LEU A 133 -0.07 5.83 -12.96
C LEU A 133 1.14 5.07 -13.53
N ASP A 134 2.21 5.79 -13.81
CA ASP A 134 3.51 5.25 -14.22
C ASP A 134 4.57 5.73 -13.21
N PRO A 135 4.88 4.95 -12.17
CA PRO A 135 5.87 5.31 -11.17
C PRO A 135 7.27 5.49 -11.74
N ALA A 136 7.66 4.71 -12.75
CA ALA A 136 8.99 4.77 -13.33
C ALA A 136 9.23 6.07 -14.12
N ARG A 137 8.18 6.60 -14.78
CA ARG A 137 8.26 7.88 -15.52
C ARG A 137 7.97 9.12 -14.69
N ASP A 138 7.49 8.98 -13.45
CA ASP A 138 7.41 10.11 -12.53
C ASP A 138 8.82 10.68 -12.27
N PRO A 139 9.02 12.01 -12.29
CA PRO A 139 10.34 12.59 -12.12
C PRO A 139 11.05 12.22 -10.80
N LEU A 140 10.31 11.97 -9.72
CA LEU A 140 10.89 11.46 -8.47
C LEU A 140 11.14 9.96 -8.57
N GLY A 141 10.22 9.20 -9.16
CA GLY A 141 10.39 7.77 -9.38
C GLY A 141 11.60 7.42 -10.24
N ALA A 142 11.92 8.23 -11.24
CA ALA A 142 13.11 8.07 -12.08
C ALA A 142 14.44 8.17 -11.31
N LEU A 143 14.43 8.74 -10.09
CA LEU A 143 15.61 8.78 -9.21
C LEU A 143 15.79 7.48 -8.41
N ALA A 144 14.79 6.61 -8.38
CA ALA A 144 14.71 5.48 -7.45
C ALA A 144 15.02 4.15 -8.11
N GLN A 145 15.75 3.28 -7.40
CA GLN A 145 15.88 1.87 -7.77
C GLN A 145 14.62 1.08 -7.38
N ARG A 146 13.96 1.45 -6.27
CA ARG A 146 12.73 0.83 -5.77
C ARG A 146 11.61 1.85 -5.71
N ARG A 147 10.46 1.53 -6.29
CA ARG A 147 9.27 2.40 -6.34
C ARG A 147 8.10 1.66 -5.72
N VAL A 148 7.63 2.16 -4.59
CA VAL A 148 6.61 1.52 -3.75
C VAL A 148 5.31 2.31 -3.86
N THR A 149 4.23 1.68 -4.30
CA THR A 149 2.88 2.25 -4.33
C THR A 149 1.97 1.52 -3.33
N ASP A 150 0.77 2.05 -3.05
CA ASP A 150 -0.26 1.31 -2.33
C ASP A 150 -1.62 1.47 -3.02
N SER A 151 -1.93 0.54 -3.93
CA SER A 151 -3.22 0.48 -4.62
C SER A 151 -4.40 0.29 -3.67
N TYR A 152 -4.19 -0.18 -2.43
CA TYR A 152 -5.26 -0.28 -1.44
C TYR A 152 -5.77 1.10 -1.00
N ALA A 153 -4.92 2.12 -1.02
CA ALA A 153 -5.26 3.48 -0.65
C ALA A 153 -5.82 4.32 -1.83
N ALA A 154 -5.92 3.73 -3.02
CA ALA A 154 -6.45 4.37 -4.22
C ALA A 154 -7.98 4.55 -4.17
N GLU A 155 -8.49 5.58 -4.83
CA GLU A 155 -9.94 5.76 -5.01
C GLU A 155 -10.53 4.63 -5.89
N LYS A 156 -9.75 4.16 -6.88
CA LYS A 156 -10.13 3.08 -7.79
C LYS A 156 -9.04 2.00 -7.83
N PRO A 157 -8.93 1.15 -6.80
CA PRO A 157 -7.83 0.19 -6.66
C PRO A 157 -7.63 -0.73 -7.87
N ILE A 158 -8.72 -1.19 -8.48
CA ILE A 158 -8.66 -2.12 -9.61
C ILE A 158 -8.17 -1.44 -10.88
N ASP A 159 -8.57 -0.19 -11.11
CA ASP A 159 -8.11 0.58 -12.27
C ASP A 159 -6.63 0.96 -12.11
N GLU A 160 -6.21 1.31 -10.89
CA GLU A 160 -4.79 1.48 -10.60
C GLU A 160 -4.01 0.19 -10.84
N LEU A 161 -4.49 -0.95 -10.35
CA LEU A 161 -3.82 -2.24 -10.56
C LEU A 161 -3.66 -2.59 -12.04
N ARG A 162 -4.67 -2.28 -12.88
CA ARG A 162 -4.56 -2.40 -14.35
C ARG A 162 -3.48 -1.47 -14.91
N ALA A 163 -3.50 -0.19 -14.53
CA ALA A 163 -2.50 0.78 -14.98
C ALA A 163 -1.08 0.39 -14.56
N ARG A 164 -0.91 -0.22 -13.37
CA ARG A 164 0.37 -0.77 -12.91
C ARG A 164 0.82 -1.93 -13.80
N ALA A 165 -0.09 -2.80 -14.22
CA ALA A 165 0.24 -3.91 -15.12
C ALA A 165 0.71 -3.40 -16.50
N ASP A 166 0.06 -2.36 -17.03
CA ASP A 166 0.40 -1.78 -18.33
C ASP A 166 1.76 -1.03 -18.31
N ASN A 167 2.14 -0.45 -17.17
CA ASN A 167 3.33 0.40 -17.03
C ASN A 167 4.41 -0.19 -16.10
N TYR A 168 4.38 -1.50 -15.86
CA TYR A 168 5.32 -2.13 -14.93
C TYR A 168 6.77 -2.03 -15.42
N GLU A 169 7.65 -1.52 -14.56
CA GLU A 169 9.10 -1.55 -14.74
C GLU A 169 9.80 -2.28 -13.58
N PRO A 170 10.95 -2.94 -13.82
CA PRO A 170 11.74 -3.56 -12.76
C PRO A 170 12.07 -2.56 -11.63
N GLY A 171 11.76 -2.95 -10.40
CA GLY A 171 11.88 -2.09 -9.21
C GLY A 171 10.53 -1.56 -8.70
N ASP A 172 9.46 -1.66 -9.49
CA ASP A 172 8.10 -1.35 -9.04
C ASP A 172 7.57 -2.43 -8.10
N THR A 173 6.81 -2.01 -7.09
CA THR A 173 6.08 -2.88 -6.17
C THR A 173 4.88 -2.14 -5.61
N ASP A 174 3.90 -2.90 -5.15
CA ASP A 174 2.70 -2.37 -4.51
C ASP A 174 2.52 -3.01 -3.14
N LEU A 175 2.23 -2.21 -2.11
CA LEU A 175 2.05 -2.71 -0.75
C LEU A 175 0.88 -3.68 -0.63
N ALA A 176 -0.09 -3.69 -1.55
CA ALA A 176 -1.12 -4.73 -1.60
C ALA A 176 -0.55 -6.12 -1.89
N TRP A 177 0.57 -6.22 -2.63
CA TRP A 177 1.32 -7.46 -2.86
C TRP A 177 2.08 -7.90 -1.61
N THR A 178 2.77 -6.96 -0.97
CA THR A 178 3.43 -7.19 0.32
C THR A 178 2.41 -7.68 1.33
N ARG A 179 1.23 -7.08 1.40
CA ARG A 179 0.17 -7.42 2.38
C ARG A 179 -0.23 -8.90 2.35
N ILE A 180 -0.09 -9.57 1.20
CA ILE A 180 -0.40 -11.00 1.04
C ILE A 180 0.79 -11.94 1.13
N THR A 181 2.02 -11.47 1.42
CA THR A 181 3.18 -12.35 1.64
C THR A 181 2.87 -13.48 2.65
N PRO A 182 2.26 -13.24 3.83
CA PRO A 182 1.94 -14.33 4.75
C PRO A 182 0.91 -15.33 4.20
N TRP A 183 -0.04 -14.86 3.39
CA TRP A 183 -1.02 -15.73 2.72
C TRP A 183 -0.35 -16.62 1.69
N ARG A 184 0.49 -16.03 0.82
CA ARG A 184 1.25 -16.77 -0.19
C ARG A 184 2.14 -17.83 0.44
N SER A 185 2.91 -17.46 1.47
CA SER A 185 3.77 -18.41 2.19
C SER A 185 2.99 -19.55 2.82
N MET A 186 1.84 -19.27 3.44
CA MET A 186 1.02 -20.30 4.08
C MET A 186 0.40 -21.26 3.06
N LEU A 187 -0.09 -20.74 1.94
CA LEU A 187 -0.67 -21.55 0.87
C LEU A 187 0.38 -22.45 0.20
N ALA A 188 1.57 -21.91 -0.08
CA ALA A 188 2.68 -22.70 -0.59
C ALA A 188 3.06 -23.82 0.40
N ALA A 189 3.25 -23.49 1.68
CA ALA A 189 3.57 -24.48 2.70
C ALA A 189 2.47 -25.52 2.94
N ALA A 190 1.20 -25.18 2.67
CA ALA A 190 0.08 -26.13 2.74
C ALA A 190 0.10 -27.10 1.56
N LEU A 191 0.42 -26.62 0.35
CA LEU A 191 0.58 -27.47 -0.84
C LEU A 191 1.80 -28.39 -0.71
N ASP A 192 2.91 -27.92 -0.14
CA ASP A 192 4.12 -28.74 0.09
C ASP A 192 3.89 -29.92 1.05
N GLN A 193 2.79 -29.92 1.82
CA GLN A 193 2.45 -30.99 2.76
C GLN A 193 1.58 -32.09 2.15
N VAL A 194 1.00 -31.88 0.97
CA VAL A 194 0.01 -32.78 0.39
C VAL A 194 0.37 -33.03 -1.07
N ASP A 195 0.66 -34.28 -1.41
CA ASP A 195 0.86 -34.70 -2.80
C ASP A 195 -0.49 -34.69 -3.54
N CYS A 196 -0.82 -33.57 -4.17
CA CYS A 196 -2.10 -33.36 -4.83
C CYS A 196 -1.97 -32.53 -6.11
N GLU A 197 -2.95 -32.69 -7.00
CA GLU A 197 -3.17 -31.78 -8.12
C GLU A 197 -4.24 -30.76 -7.74
N VAL A 198 -3.95 -29.47 -7.91
CA VAL A 198 -4.94 -28.41 -7.71
C VAL A 198 -5.83 -28.33 -8.95
N ILE A 199 -7.15 -28.40 -8.73
CA ILE A 199 -8.16 -28.41 -9.81
C ILE A 199 -8.70 -26.99 -10.04
N SER A 200 -8.96 -26.25 -8.96
CA SER A 200 -9.44 -24.86 -9.02
C SER A 200 -9.20 -24.16 -7.68
N ALA A 201 -9.24 -22.83 -7.68
CA ALA A 201 -9.18 -22.06 -6.45
C ALA A 201 -10.27 -20.99 -6.38
N GLU A 202 -10.57 -20.56 -5.16
CA GLU A 202 -11.45 -19.46 -4.86
C GLU A 202 -10.78 -18.55 -3.82
N VAL A 203 -10.76 -17.26 -4.10
CA VAL A 203 -10.21 -16.23 -3.22
C VAL A 203 -11.35 -15.30 -2.83
N GLN A 204 -11.64 -15.19 -1.53
CA GLN A 204 -12.70 -14.35 -1.01
C GLN A 204 -12.16 -13.22 -0.14
N GLY A 205 -12.69 -12.02 -0.34
CA GLY A 205 -12.38 -10.86 0.47
C GLY A 205 -13.30 -9.68 0.19
N GLU A 206 -12.95 -8.55 0.78
CA GLU A 206 -13.59 -7.25 0.56
C GLU A 206 -13.67 -6.90 -0.93
N GLN A 207 -14.77 -6.25 -1.32
CA GLN A 207 -15.00 -5.83 -2.69
C GLN A 207 -13.93 -4.82 -3.12
N PHE A 208 -13.45 -4.95 -4.37
CA PHE A 208 -12.42 -4.08 -4.96
C PHE A 208 -11.07 -4.08 -4.23
N ASN A 209 -10.80 -5.10 -3.41
CA ASN A 209 -9.54 -5.20 -2.71
C ASN A 209 -8.41 -5.69 -3.65
N PRO A 210 -7.35 -4.90 -3.90
CA PRO A 210 -6.28 -5.27 -4.81
C PRO A 210 -5.46 -6.47 -4.33
N SER A 211 -5.38 -6.73 -3.02
CA SER A 211 -4.74 -7.93 -2.48
C SER A 211 -5.49 -9.22 -2.84
N VAL A 212 -6.84 -9.16 -2.96
CA VAL A 212 -7.66 -10.30 -3.42
C VAL A 212 -7.35 -10.59 -4.88
N GLU A 213 -7.33 -9.56 -5.73
CA GLU A 213 -7.00 -9.70 -7.15
C GLU A 213 -5.57 -10.22 -7.35
N LEU A 214 -4.58 -9.62 -6.69
CA LEU A 214 -3.18 -10.04 -6.78
C LEU A 214 -2.97 -11.48 -6.35
N LEU A 215 -3.63 -11.93 -5.28
CA LEU A 215 -3.51 -13.31 -4.83
C LEU A 215 -4.17 -14.28 -5.81
N ALA A 216 -5.34 -13.91 -6.36
CA ALA A 216 -6.02 -14.71 -7.36
C ALA A 216 -5.20 -14.82 -8.65
N MET A 217 -4.61 -13.70 -9.13
CA MET A 217 -3.72 -13.69 -10.29
C MET A 217 -2.48 -14.55 -10.07
N TRP A 218 -1.86 -14.45 -8.89
CA TRP A 218 -0.69 -15.28 -8.55
C TRP A 218 -1.02 -16.79 -8.55
N LEU A 219 -2.15 -17.19 -7.95
CA LEU A 219 -2.58 -18.59 -7.95
C LEU A 219 -2.88 -19.08 -9.36
N ALA A 220 -3.58 -18.27 -10.17
CA ALA A 220 -3.92 -18.62 -11.55
C ALA A 220 -2.65 -18.77 -12.42
N ASP A 221 -1.70 -17.85 -12.25
CA ASP A 221 -0.43 -17.84 -12.97
C ASP A 221 0.45 -19.04 -12.59
N ARG A 222 0.59 -19.35 -11.29
CA ARG A 222 1.48 -20.40 -10.80
C ARG A 222 0.92 -21.82 -10.93
N LEU A 223 -0.40 -21.98 -10.77
CA LEU A 223 -1.04 -23.30 -10.78
C LEU A 223 -1.68 -23.62 -12.14
N HIS A 224 -1.81 -22.63 -13.04
CA HIS A 224 -2.49 -22.77 -14.32
C HIS A 224 -3.94 -23.27 -14.21
N VAL A 225 -4.63 -22.91 -13.12
CA VAL A 225 -6.03 -23.27 -12.84
C VAL A 225 -6.95 -22.06 -12.91
N HIS A 226 -8.24 -22.32 -13.08
CA HIS A 226 -9.25 -21.29 -12.93
C HIS A 226 -9.37 -20.85 -11.46
N VAL A 227 -9.24 -19.55 -11.22
CA VAL A 227 -9.43 -18.95 -9.90
C VAL A 227 -10.68 -18.06 -9.90
N ARG A 228 -11.64 -18.38 -9.03
CA ARG A 228 -12.84 -17.56 -8.79
C ARG A 228 -12.56 -16.53 -7.70
N ARG A 229 -13.22 -15.38 -7.82
CA ARG A 229 -13.22 -14.32 -6.79
C ARG A 229 -14.59 -14.28 -6.12
N GLY A 230 -14.60 -14.26 -4.79
CA GLY A 230 -15.81 -14.09 -3.99
C GLY A 230 -15.76 -12.80 -3.17
N VAL A 231 -16.92 -12.18 -2.98
CA VAL A 231 -17.04 -11.02 -2.08
C VAL A 231 -17.41 -11.51 -0.70
N SER A 232 -16.71 -11.02 0.31
CA SER A 232 -16.99 -11.26 1.72
C SER A 232 -17.30 -9.95 2.45
N ALA A 233 -18.14 -10.01 3.48
CA ALA A 233 -18.45 -8.86 4.33
C ALA A 233 -17.32 -8.51 5.34
N GLY A 234 -16.30 -9.37 5.45
CA GLY A 234 -15.17 -9.14 6.34
C GLY A 234 -14.11 -8.23 5.71
N PRO A 235 -13.27 -7.55 6.52
CA PRO A 235 -12.31 -6.59 5.98
C PRO A 235 -11.11 -7.27 5.30
N GLY A 236 -10.68 -6.73 4.17
CA GLY A 236 -9.53 -7.25 3.44
C GLY A 236 -9.72 -8.68 2.90
N LEU A 237 -8.66 -9.48 2.90
CA LEU A 237 -8.70 -10.88 2.47
C LEU A 237 -9.23 -11.81 3.58
N ASN A 238 -10.14 -12.73 3.26
CA ASN A 238 -10.86 -13.55 4.26
C ASN A 238 -10.69 -15.04 4.08
N GLU A 239 -10.78 -15.56 2.86
CA GLU A 239 -10.70 -16.99 2.61
C GLU A 239 -9.94 -17.28 1.33
N VAL A 240 -9.13 -18.33 1.35
CA VAL A 240 -8.67 -19.00 0.14
C VAL A 240 -9.05 -20.46 0.25
N ARG A 241 -9.70 -20.98 -0.79
CA ARG A 241 -10.07 -22.38 -0.90
C ARG A 241 -9.51 -22.94 -2.19
N MET A 242 -8.73 -23.99 -2.12
CA MET A 242 -8.22 -24.72 -3.27
C MET A 242 -8.87 -26.10 -3.28
N LEU A 243 -9.54 -26.45 -4.37
CA LEU A 243 -10.03 -27.81 -4.59
C LEU A 243 -8.89 -28.62 -5.18
N THR A 244 -8.53 -29.73 -4.54
CA THR A 244 -7.46 -30.62 -5.00
C THR A 244 -7.99 -32.04 -5.23
N SER A 245 -7.18 -32.88 -5.87
CA SER A 245 -7.48 -34.31 -6.08
C SER A 245 -7.65 -35.11 -4.78
N THR A 246 -7.08 -34.64 -3.66
CA THR A 246 -7.10 -35.33 -2.36
C THR A 246 -8.00 -34.64 -1.32
N GLY A 247 -8.77 -33.63 -1.73
CA GLY A 247 -9.66 -32.86 -0.85
C GLY A 247 -9.38 -31.36 -0.86
N PRO A 248 -10.22 -30.53 -0.21
CA PRO A 248 -10.05 -29.09 -0.20
C PRO A 248 -8.94 -28.65 0.77
N ILE A 249 -8.12 -27.69 0.34
CA ILE A 249 -7.25 -26.90 1.21
C ILE A 249 -7.95 -25.57 1.48
N ARG A 250 -8.21 -25.25 2.74
CA ARG A 250 -8.91 -24.02 3.14
C ARG A 250 -8.08 -23.23 4.13
N LEU A 251 -7.80 -21.97 3.79
CA LEU A 251 -7.21 -20.99 4.70
C LEU A 251 -8.24 -19.89 4.94
N TYR A 252 -8.80 -19.86 6.15
CA TYR A 252 -9.92 -18.98 6.50
C TYR A 252 -9.60 -18.09 7.69
N ARG A 253 -9.78 -16.78 7.54
CA ARG A 253 -9.62 -15.77 8.58
C ARG A 253 -10.98 -15.13 8.91
N PRO A 254 -11.74 -15.69 9.88
CA PRO A 254 -13.10 -15.24 10.21
C PRO A 254 -13.16 -13.79 10.73
N ALA A 255 -12.34 -13.49 11.74
CA ALA A 255 -12.12 -12.15 12.29
C ALA A 255 -10.89 -12.19 13.21
N GLY A 256 -10.10 -11.11 13.25
CA GLY A 256 -8.90 -11.02 14.10
C GLY A 256 -7.59 -11.45 13.42
N GLY A 257 -6.62 -11.85 14.22
CA GLY A 257 -5.24 -12.13 13.79
C GLY A 257 -4.90 -13.61 13.56
N LEU A 258 -5.85 -14.52 13.82
CA LEU A 258 -5.67 -15.96 13.61
C LEU A 258 -6.49 -16.40 12.39
N ALA A 259 -5.88 -17.22 11.55
CA ALA A 259 -6.53 -17.96 10.49
C ALA A 259 -6.55 -19.45 10.82
N LEU A 260 -7.53 -20.16 10.29
CA LEU A 260 -7.65 -21.61 10.36
C LEU A 260 -7.19 -22.19 9.03
N LEU A 261 -6.15 -23.03 9.07
CA LEU A 261 -5.80 -23.90 7.96
C LEU A 261 -6.46 -25.26 8.18
N THR A 262 -7.29 -25.66 7.23
CA THR A 262 -7.91 -26.99 7.15
C THR A 262 -7.36 -27.72 5.94
N LEU A 263 -6.89 -28.95 6.17
CA LEU A 263 -6.49 -29.91 5.16
C LEU A 263 -7.31 -31.18 5.38
N GLU A 264 -7.66 -31.89 4.31
CA GLU A 264 -8.35 -33.17 4.41
C GLU A 264 -7.54 -34.16 5.26
N ASP A 265 -8.22 -34.95 6.10
CA ASP A 265 -7.61 -35.95 6.98
C ASP A 265 -6.54 -35.44 7.97
N GLN A 266 -6.45 -34.12 8.18
CA GLN A 266 -5.55 -33.52 9.16
C GLN A 266 -6.32 -32.62 10.15
N PRO A 267 -5.83 -32.51 11.40
CA PRO A 267 -6.44 -31.58 12.36
C PRO A 267 -6.27 -30.14 11.89
N ASP A 268 -7.30 -29.34 12.11
CA ASP A 268 -7.26 -27.90 11.86
C ASP A 268 -6.11 -27.23 12.63
N ARG A 269 -5.38 -26.36 11.94
CA ARG A 269 -4.24 -25.63 12.51
C ARG A 269 -4.54 -24.13 12.56
N ALA A 270 -4.38 -23.54 13.74
CA ALA A 270 -4.43 -22.09 13.89
C ALA A 270 -3.09 -21.49 13.43
N VAL A 271 -3.15 -20.48 12.57
CA VAL A 271 -2.00 -19.80 11.98
C VAL A 271 -2.08 -18.30 12.28
N ALA A 272 -0.97 -17.69 12.67
CA ALA A 272 -0.89 -16.25 12.83
C ALA A 272 -0.92 -15.57 11.46
N LEU A 273 -2.06 -14.94 11.14
CA LEU A 273 -2.30 -14.24 9.88
C LEU A 273 -2.87 -12.85 10.15
N LYS A 274 -2.17 -12.12 11.02
CA LYS A 274 -2.54 -10.77 11.43
C LYS A 274 -2.53 -9.80 10.25
N ARG A 275 -3.43 -8.82 10.27
CA ARG A 275 -3.32 -7.66 9.37
C ARG A 275 -2.09 -6.88 9.80
N ARG A 276 -1.29 -6.48 8.82
CA ARG A 276 -0.01 -5.82 9.02
C ARG A 276 -0.17 -4.32 8.80
N GLU A 277 0.46 -3.56 9.69
CA GLU A 277 0.52 -2.10 9.61
C GLU A 277 1.42 -1.68 8.44
N THR A 278 1.24 -0.47 7.94
CA THR A 278 2.02 0.08 6.82
C THR A 278 3.52 0.10 7.11
N SER A 279 3.93 0.32 8.37
CA SER A 279 5.34 0.25 8.78
C SER A 279 5.96 -1.14 8.61
N GLU A 280 5.22 -2.20 8.93
CA GLU A 280 5.68 -3.59 8.75
C GLU A 280 5.81 -3.94 7.26
N LEU A 281 4.87 -3.47 6.44
CA LEU A 281 4.93 -3.68 4.99
C LEU A 281 6.08 -2.91 4.36
N LEU A 282 6.24 -1.63 4.72
CA LEU A 282 7.34 -0.82 4.23
C LEU A 282 8.69 -1.41 4.65
N ALA A 283 8.84 -1.84 5.91
CA ALA A 283 10.06 -2.51 6.36
C ALA A 283 10.37 -3.77 5.54
N GLU A 284 9.37 -4.58 5.19
CA GLU A 284 9.55 -5.75 4.31
C GLU A 284 10.08 -5.34 2.92
N GLU A 285 9.50 -4.31 2.30
CA GLU A 285 9.95 -3.82 0.99
C GLU A 285 11.35 -3.19 1.02
N LEU A 286 11.81 -2.70 2.17
CA LEU A 286 13.16 -2.15 2.33
C LEU A 286 14.23 -3.24 2.57
N ARG A 287 13.86 -4.49 2.88
CA ARG A 287 14.83 -5.61 3.05
C ARG A 287 15.43 -6.09 1.74
N ARG A 288 14.68 -6.01 0.64
CA ARG A 288 15.11 -6.47 -0.68
C ARG A 288 14.70 -5.46 -1.72
N LEU A 289 15.70 -4.85 -2.35
CA LEU A 289 15.50 -3.80 -3.36
C LEU A 289 15.52 -4.32 -4.80
N ASP A 290 15.93 -5.59 -5.00
CA ASP A 290 15.90 -6.22 -6.31
C ASP A 290 14.47 -6.36 -6.83
N PRO A 291 14.28 -6.41 -8.16
CA PRO A 291 12.98 -6.71 -8.75
C PRO A 291 12.35 -7.99 -8.18
N ASP A 292 11.02 -7.95 -8.00
CA ASP A 292 10.21 -9.12 -7.65
C ASP A 292 9.57 -9.68 -8.92
N ASP A 293 10.22 -10.69 -9.51
CA ASP A 293 9.72 -11.36 -10.71
C ASP A 293 8.38 -12.08 -10.49
N THR A 294 8.06 -12.47 -9.24
CA THR A 294 6.78 -13.11 -8.92
C THR A 294 5.65 -12.09 -8.90
N TYR A 295 5.91 -10.90 -8.35
CA TYR A 295 4.99 -9.77 -8.47
C TYR A 295 4.78 -9.40 -9.94
N ALA A 296 5.86 -9.26 -10.71
CA ALA A 296 5.80 -8.92 -12.13
C ALA A 296 4.95 -9.94 -12.92
N SER A 297 5.15 -11.24 -12.67
CA SER A 297 4.39 -12.32 -13.32
C SER A 297 2.92 -12.27 -12.95
N ALA A 298 2.61 -12.16 -11.65
CA ALA A 298 1.22 -12.07 -11.17
C ALA A 298 0.51 -10.83 -11.72
N LEU A 299 1.20 -9.69 -11.79
CA LEU A 299 0.64 -8.46 -12.32
C LEU A 299 0.37 -8.56 -13.83
N ARG A 300 1.30 -9.15 -14.59
CA ARG A 300 1.17 -9.40 -16.04
C ARG A 300 0.12 -10.46 -16.41
N PHE A 301 -0.26 -11.32 -15.46
CA PHE A 301 -1.40 -12.21 -15.66
C PHE A 301 -2.65 -11.39 -15.99
N GLY A 302 -2.86 -10.28 -15.27
CA GLY A 302 -3.91 -9.30 -15.53
C GLY A 302 -5.27 -9.69 -14.93
N VAL A 303 -5.93 -8.70 -14.33
CA VAL A 303 -7.21 -8.87 -13.62
C VAL A 303 -8.33 -9.40 -14.53
N ASP A 304 -8.27 -9.06 -15.82
CA ASP A 304 -9.30 -9.40 -16.79
C ASP A 304 -9.24 -10.87 -17.25
N ARG A 305 -8.12 -11.57 -17.00
CA ARG A 305 -7.99 -13.02 -17.27
C ARG A 305 -8.54 -13.90 -16.15
N LEU A 306 -8.80 -13.33 -14.98
CA LEU A 306 -9.41 -14.07 -13.88
C LEU A 306 -10.87 -14.40 -14.21
N GLY A 307 -11.26 -15.64 -13.95
CA GLY A 307 -12.59 -16.12 -14.26
C GLY A 307 -13.62 -15.70 -13.20
N GLY A 308 -14.84 -15.43 -13.66
CA GLY A 308 -15.91 -14.83 -12.85
C GLY A 308 -15.59 -13.38 -12.50
N GLY A 309 -16.20 -12.43 -13.21
CA GLY A 309 -16.16 -11.03 -12.78
C GLY A 309 -16.77 -10.90 -11.38
N LEU A 310 -16.37 -9.88 -10.63
CA LEU A 310 -17.03 -9.45 -9.38
C LEU A 310 -18.47 -8.94 -9.61
N SER A 311 -19.13 -9.37 -10.69
CA SER A 311 -20.53 -9.11 -10.95
C SER A 311 -21.33 -9.97 -9.99
N GLY A 312 -22.00 -9.31 -9.06
CA GLY A 312 -22.77 -9.94 -8.00
C GLY A 312 -23.65 -11.07 -8.52
N ALA A 313 -23.67 -12.16 -7.76
CA ALA A 313 -24.70 -13.18 -7.86
C ALA A 313 -26.06 -12.55 -7.49
N ALA A 314 -26.67 -11.87 -8.45
CA ALA A 314 -28.07 -11.50 -8.45
C ALA A 314 -28.66 -12.02 -9.76
N GLY A 315 -29.27 -13.19 -9.69
CA GLY A 315 -30.12 -13.73 -10.75
C GLY A 315 -29.60 -15.02 -11.39
N THR A 316 -29.99 -16.16 -10.81
CA THR A 316 -30.66 -17.29 -11.50
C THR A 316 -30.75 -18.49 -10.55
N ALA A 317 -31.62 -18.39 -9.56
CA ALA A 317 -32.19 -19.54 -8.87
C ALA A 317 -33.72 -19.34 -8.79
N ALA A 318 -34.37 -19.39 -9.95
CA ALA A 318 -35.82 -19.50 -10.03
C ALA A 318 -36.16 -20.25 -11.32
N GLY A 319 -36.27 -21.57 -11.21
CA GLY A 319 -36.56 -22.41 -12.36
C GLY A 319 -36.73 -23.88 -12.02
N SER A 320 -37.69 -24.23 -11.16
CA SER A 320 -38.48 -25.48 -11.31
C SER A 320 -39.56 -25.60 -10.23
N ALA A 321 -40.80 -25.23 -10.57
CA ALA A 321 -42.00 -25.94 -10.12
C ALA A 321 -43.20 -25.46 -10.95
N SER A 322 -43.54 -26.27 -11.95
CA SER A 322 -44.83 -26.22 -12.64
C SER A 322 -45.85 -27.03 -11.84
N ALA A 323 -47.03 -26.47 -11.59
CA ALA A 323 -48.29 -27.21 -11.57
C ALA A 323 -49.48 -26.26 -11.73
N ALA A 324 -50.27 -26.52 -12.76
CA ALA A 324 -51.52 -25.85 -13.09
C ALA A 324 -52.68 -26.24 -12.15
N GLY A 325 -53.65 -25.34 -11.99
CA GLY A 325 -54.94 -25.61 -11.35
C GLY A 325 -55.88 -24.41 -11.43
N ALA A 326 -57.09 -24.62 -11.93
CA ALA A 326 -58.00 -23.61 -12.49
C ALA A 326 -58.99 -22.97 -11.49
N SER A 327 -59.48 -21.77 -11.88
CA SER A 327 -60.82 -21.16 -11.75
C SER A 327 -61.58 -21.14 -10.40
N THR A 328 -62.08 -19.97 -9.97
CA THR A 328 -63.54 -19.58 -9.97
C THR A 328 -63.85 -18.29 -9.16
N GLY A 329 -64.85 -17.52 -9.65
CA GLY A 329 -65.75 -16.60 -8.89
C GLY A 329 -65.23 -15.18 -8.60
N ALA A 330 -65.64 -14.06 -9.23
CA ALA A 330 -66.94 -13.45 -9.55
C ALA A 330 -67.60 -12.63 -8.41
N GLY A 331 -67.77 -11.31 -8.68
CA GLY A 331 -68.74 -10.39 -8.05
C GLY A 331 -68.12 -9.35 -7.08
N GLY A 332 -68.31 -8.03 -7.19
CA GLY A 332 -69.05 -7.18 -8.12
C GLY A 332 -69.27 -5.77 -7.52
N ALA A 333 -69.28 -4.75 -8.39
CA ALA A 333 -69.89 -3.39 -8.29
C ALA A 333 -69.43 -2.42 -7.16
N GLY A 334 -69.33 -1.10 -7.34
CA GLY A 334 -69.62 -0.15 -8.43
C GLY A 334 -68.84 1.15 -8.16
N SER A 335 -68.38 1.88 -9.20
CA SER A 335 -69.01 3.10 -9.78
C SER A 335 -69.00 4.29 -8.80
N VAL A 336 -68.73 5.57 -9.11
CA VAL A 336 -68.54 6.43 -10.30
C VAL A 336 -67.80 7.67 -9.73
N GLY A 337 -66.81 8.29 -10.37
CA GLY A 337 -66.96 9.30 -11.43
C GLY A 337 -65.76 10.25 -11.31
N ALA A 338 -64.93 10.38 -12.36
CA ALA A 338 -64.97 11.49 -13.33
C ALA A 338 -64.67 12.84 -12.65
N ALA A 339 -63.46 13.40 -12.81
CA ALA A 339 -63.00 14.19 -13.96
C ALA A 339 -62.57 15.55 -13.35
N SER A 340 -61.60 16.33 -13.79
CA SER A 340 -60.67 16.34 -14.91
C SER A 340 -59.83 17.63 -14.71
N VAL A 341 -58.51 17.58 -14.93
CA VAL A 341 -57.82 18.29 -16.02
C VAL A 341 -57.32 19.71 -15.70
N THR A 342 -55.97 19.80 -15.63
CA THR A 342 -55.05 20.81 -16.23
C THR A 342 -55.19 22.29 -15.82
N SER A 343 -54.18 23.15 -15.87
CA SER A 343 -52.73 23.10 -16.08
C SER A 343 -52.23 24.53 -15.88
N SER A 344 -50.92 24.65 -15.66
CA SER A 344 -50.04 25.72 -16.21
C SER A 344 -50.30 27.20 -15.89
N GLY A 345 -49.27 27.82 -15.29
CA GLY A 345 -48.49 28.84 -16.02
C GLY A 345 -48.40 30.25 -15.42
N GLY A 346 -47.16 30.75 -15.35
CA GLY A 346 -46.77 32.18 -15.35
C GLY A 346 -46.79 32.86 -13.98
N ALA A 347 -45.66 33.28 -13.37
CA ALA A 347 -44.66 34.30 -13.78
C ALA A 347 -45.19 35.74 -13.80
N GLY A 348 -44.50 36.64 -13.09
CA GLY A 348 -44.80 38.08 -12.99
C GLY A 348 -44.78 38.54 -11.52
N ASP A 349 -43.64 38.85 -10.90
CA ASP A 349 -42.84 40.09 -11.02
C ASP A 349 -43.39 41.27 -10.18
N ALA A 350 -42.50 42.19 -9.82
CA ALA A 350 -42.70 43.48 -9.12
C ALA A 350 -42.38 43.57 -7.62
N SER A 351 -41.11 43.92 -7.38
CA SER A 351 -40.56 44.99 -6.52
C SER A 351 -41.45 45.90 -5.67
N ALA A 352 -40.85 46.32 -4.55
CA ALA A 352 -40.77 47.69 -3.96
C ALA A 352 -41.09 47.66 -2.46
N SER A 353 -40.10 47.67 -1.55
CA SER A 353 -39.28 48.81 -1.08
C SER A 353 -39.92 49.62 0.06
N VAL A 354 -39.05 50.23 0.88
CA VAL A 354 -39.26 51.21 1.98
C VAL A 354 -39.33 50.54 3.37
N ALA A 355 -38.23 50.45 4.14
CA ALA A 355 -37.45 51.49 4.85
C ALA A 355 -38.20 52.12 6.04
N GLY A 356 -37.61 52.04 7.24
CA GLY A 356 -38.17 52.73 8.41
C GLY A 356 -37.60 52.29 9.77
N SER A 357 -36.36 52.69 10.03
CA SER A 357 -35.63 52.94 11.28
C SER A 357 -36.25 52.67 12.68
N VAL A 358 -35.37 52.08 13.51
CA VAL A 358 -35.14 52.10 14.98
C VAL A 358 -35.60 53.37 15.74
N PRO A 359 -35.87 53.36 17.07
CA PRO A 359 -34.91 53.07 18.18
C PRO A 359 -35.55 52.22 19.31
N GLY A 360 -34.95 51.70 20.38
CA GLY A 360 -33.66 51.82 21.07
C GLY A 360 -33.90 51.51 22.57
N SER A 361 -32.91 50.91 23.24
CA SER A 361 -32.69 50.83 24.71
C SER A 361 -32.96 49.51 25.47
N VAL A 362 -31.83 48.89 25.85
CA VAL A 362 -31.49 47.99 26.99
C VAL A 362 -31.87 48.60 28.37
N PRO A 363 -31.81 47.92 29.55
CA PRO A 363 -30.87 46.83 29.96
C PRO A 363 -31.40 45.73 30.94
N GLY A 364 -30.55 44.74 31.29
CA GLY A 364 -30.55 44.13 32.64
C GLY A 364 -30.52 42.60 32.79
N SER A 365 -29.31 42.03 32.72
CA SER A 365 -28.66 41.14 33.72
C SER A 365 -29.33 39.88 34.34
N VAL A 366 -28.83 38.70 33.90
CA VAL A 366 -28.26 37.49 34.61
C VAL A 366 -29.05 36.74 35.72
N PRO A 367 -28.63 35.50 36.14
CA PRO A 367 -28.15 34.32 35.39
C PRO A 367 -28.71 32.98 35.94
N GLY A 368 -28.35 31.85 35.31
CA GLY A 368 -28.39 30.55 35.98
C GLY A 368 -27.99 29.38 35.08
N SER A 369 -26.83 28.77 35.32
CA SER A 369 -26.68 27.31 35.20
C SER A 369 -25.47 26.83 35.99
N VAL A 370 -25.67 25.68 36.61
CA VAL A 370 -24.86 25.00 37.61
C VAL A 370 -24.19 23.76 37.00
N SER A 371 -23.22 23.23 37.76
CA SER A 371 -22.51 21.93 37.65
C SER A 371 -21.10 22.09 37.06
N GLY A 372 -20.00 21.77 37.75
CA GLY A 372 -19.79 20.98 38.95
C GLY A 372 -19.01 19.72 38.60
N SER A 373 -17.69 19.70 38.88
CA SER A 373 -16.88 18.54 39.26
C SER A 373 -15.42 18.94 39.48
N GLY A 374 -14.97 18.80 40.73
CA GLY A 374 -13.59 18.89 41.17
C GLY A 374 -12.98 17.49 41.45
N PRO A 375 -11.81 17.39 42.10
CA PRO A 375 -10.64 16.75 41.47
C PRO A 375 -10.01 15.60 42.27
N GLY A 376 -9.03 14.94 41.64
CA GLY A 376 -7.81 14.45 42.31
C GLY A 376 -7.69 12.95 42.52
N LEU A 377 -6.54 12.40 42.09
CA LEU A 377 -5.67 11.50 42.85
C LEU A 377 -4.42 11.19 42.01
N GLY A 378 -3.24 11.48 42.58
CA GLY A 378 -1.95 11.04 42.06
C GLY A 378 -1.46 9.77 42.74
N ALA A 379 -0.56 9.04 42.08
CA ALA A 379 0.46 8.21 42.71
C ALA A 379 1.58 7.90 41.71
N ALA A 380 2.80 7.88 42.22
CA ALA A 380 4.05 7.85 41.49
C ALA A 380 4.72 6.46 41.52
N VAL A 381 5.74 6.33 40.67
CA VAL A 381 6.97 5.49 40.74
C VAL A 381 6.87 3.96 40.85
N ALA A 382 7.47 3.27 39.87
CA ALA A 382 8.63 2.39 40.10
C ALA A 382 9.33 2.00 38.79
N SER A 383 10.65 2.15 38.79
CA SER A 383 11.59 1.76 37.74
C SER A 383 11.87 0.26 37.80
N ALA A 384 12.11 -0.39 36.65
CA ALA A 384 12.85 -1.65 36.62
C ALA A 384 13.89 -1.59 35.49
N ALA A 385 15.14 -1.67 35.91
CA ALA A 385 16.34 -1.59 35.11
C ALA A 385 16.70 -2.94 34.47
N SER A 386 17.29 -2.86 33.27
CA SER A 386 18.51 -3.56 32.84
C SER A 386 18.73 -5.01 33.32
N ALA A 387 18.61 -5.95 32.38
CA ALA A 387 19.41 -7.17 32.37
C ALA A 387 20.20 -7.25 31.06
N ALA A 388 21.48 -6.89 31.16
CA ALA A 388 22.49 -7.07 30.13
C ALA A 388 22.69 -8.57 29.84
N ARG A 389 22.71 -8.95 28.56
CA ARG A 389 23.18 -10.28 28.14
C ARG A 389 24.44 -10.11 27.32
N ALA A 390 25.52 -10.64 27.88
CA ALA A 390 26.88 -10.61 27.38
C ALA A 390 27.00 -11.25 25.99
N ALA A 391 27.73 -10.57 25.10
CA ALA A 391 28.19 -11.11 23.83
C ALA A 391 29.27 -12.17 24.09
N ALA A 392 29.02 -13.40 23.65
CA ALA A 392 30.04 -14.44 23.57
C ALA A 392 30.86 -14.24 22.29
N ALA A 393 32.17 -14.07 22.47
CA ALA A 393 33.16 -13.90 21.42
C ALA A 393 33.33 -15.20 20.60
N LEU A 394 33.32 -15.08 19.27
CA LEU A 394 33.80 -16.14 18.37
C LEU A 394 35.35 -16.13 18.30
N PRO A 395 35.99 -17.31 18.18
CA PRO A 395 37.45 -17.40 18.01
C PRO A 395 37.89 -17.07 16.57
N PRO A 396 39.14 -16.61 16.36
CA PRO A 396 39.66 -16.26 15.04
C PRO A 396 40.08 -17.50 14.22
N ALA A 397 39.89 -17.42 12.90
CA ALA A 397 40.37 -18.40 11.92
C ALA A 397 41.89 -18.31 11.71
N PRO A 398 42.58 -19.42 11.39
CA PRO A 398 44.02 -19.43 11.20
C PRO A 398 44.45 -18.86 9.84
N SER A 399 45.54 -18.11 9.89
CA SER A 399 46.31 -17.55 8.78
C SER A 399 47.17 -18.64 8.12
N GLY A 400 46.97 -18.84 6.81
CA GLY A 400 47.81 -19.66 5.96
C GLY A 400 48.37 -18.83 4.81
N THR A 401 49.69 -18.68 4.79
CA THR A 401 50.48 -17.92 3.84
C THR A 401 50.87 -18.76 2.62
N SER A 402 50.98 -18.09 1.47
CA SER A 402 51.90 -18.36 0.34
C SER A 402 51.57 -19.50 -0.64
N ALA A 403 51.29 -19.13 -1.90
CA ALA A 403 52.22 -19.42 -3.00
C ALA A 403 51.85 -18.62 -4.27
N ALA A 404 52.90 -18.10 -4.92
CA ALA A 404 52.88 -17.31 -6.14
C ALA A 404 52.86 -18.16 -7.41
N ALA A 405 52.17 -17.67 -8.45
CA ALA A 405 52.37 -17.88 -9.89
C ALA A 405 51.10 -17.31 -10.57
N GLY A 406 51.08 -16.61 -11.70
CA GLY A 406 52.05 -16.18 -12.70
C GLY A 406 51.22 -15.42 -13.75
N SER A 407 51.80 -14.35 -14.29
CA SER A 407 51.21 -13.50 -15.33
C SER A 407 51.22 -14.17 -16.71
N ALA A 408 50.11 -14.06 -17.45
CA ALA A 408 49.91 -14.11 -18.92
C ALA A 408 48.57 -14.85 -19.19
N GLY A 409 47.68 -14.47 -20.10
CA GLY A 409 47.65 -13.47 -21.16
C GLY A 409 46.29 -13.63 -21.87
N ASP A 410 45.98 -12.71 -22.78
CA ASP A 410 44.80 -12.67 -23.64
C ASP A 410 44.40 -14.02 -24.25
N GLY A 411 43.08 -14.23 -24.39
CA GLY A 411 42.51 -15.39 -25.06
C GLY A 411 41.01 -15.28 -25.23
N ASP A 412 40.60 -14.46 -26.19
CA ASP A 412 39.27 -14.48 -26.80
C ASP A 412 38.97 -15.91 -27.30
N SER A 413 37.83 -16.49 -26.93
CA SER A 413 37.40 -17.81 -27.41
C SER A 413 35.88 -17.94 -27.40
N GLU A 414 35.37 -18.09 -28.61
CA GLU A 414 33.98 -18.13 -29.05
C GLU A 414 33.06 -19.07 -28.26
N ARG A 415 31.84 -18.58 -28.03
CA ARG A 415 30.68 -19.34 -27.57
C ARG A 415 30.09 -20.11 -28.77
N PRO A 416 29.91 -21.44 -28.71
CA PRO A 416 29.38 -22.20 -29.84
C PRO A 416 27.87 -21.95 -30.05
N THR A 417 27.49 -21.71 -31.30
CA THR A 417 26.11 -21.53 -31.78
C THR A 417 25.32 -22.86 -31.89
N PRO A 418 23.96 -22.84 -31.84
CA PRO A 418 23.09 -24.02 -31.69
C PRO A 418 23.09 -25.08 -32.81
N ALA A 419 23.96 -24.97 -33.82
CA ALA A 419 23.99 -25.82 -35.00
C ALA A 419 24.90 -27.07 -34.88
N GLN A 420 25.52 -27.30 -33.72
CA GLN A 420 26.51 -28.39 -33.52
C GLN A 420 26.07 -29.51 -32.55
N MET A 421 24.77 -29.64 -32.26
CA MET A 421 24.26 -30.79 -31.48
C MET A 421 23.80 -31.95 -32.40
N PRO A 422 24.22 -33.20 -32.15
CA PRO A 422 23.74 -34.36 -32.89
C PRO A 422 22.28 -34.72 -32.51
N PRO A 423 21.48 -35.28 -33.45
CA PRO A 423 20.07 -35.56 -33.21
C PRO A 423 19.84 -36.75 -32.29
N VAL A 424 18.95 -36.57 -31.30
CA VAL A 424 18.50 -37.59 -30.34
C VAL A 424 17.58 -38.60 -31.04
N LYS A 425 17.96 -39.88 -31.03
CA LYS A 425 17.12 -41.00 -31.54
C LYS A 425 15.88 -41.19 -30.66
N LYS A 426 14.70 -41.18 -31.27
CA LYS A 426 13.44 -41.61 -30.65
C LYS A 426 13.49 -43.11 -30.37
N ALA A 427 13.19 -43.51 -29.14
CA ALA A 427 12.94 -44.90 -28.78
C ALA A 427 11.54 -45.31 -29.30
N ASN A 428 11.50 -46.42 -30.03
CA ASN A 428 10.26 -47.06 -30.48
C ASN A 428 9.59 -47.79 -29.31
N SER A 429 8.27 -47.72 -29.33
CA SER A 429 7.32 -48.54 -28.59
C SER A 429 7.47 -50.03 -28.93
N SER A 430 7.50 -50.86 -27.88
CA SER A 430 7.02 -52.25 -27.85
C SER A 430 6.71 -52.61 -26.41
#